data_AF-A0A6N3EC83-F1
#
_entry.id   AF-A0A6N3EC83-F1
#
_cell.length_a   1.000
_cell.length_b   1.000
_cell.length_c   1.000
_cell.angle_alpha   90.00
_cell.angle_beta   90.00
_cell.angle_gamma   90.00
#
_symmetry.space_group_name_H-M   'P 1'
#
loop_
_entity.id
_entity.type
_entity.pdbx_description
1 polymer ?
#
loop_
_entity_poly.entity_id
_entity_poly.type
_entity_poly.pdbx_seq_one_letter_code
_entity_poly.pdbx_strand_id
1 'polypeptide(L)'
;MVLKDDYGKNMILLDEENLIYKGTFRKKIIKREEIRSAFYDEVLLGILTYSGRIYSLNIAKLLFSEREKLENLRLELNKENILFDYMNYRSSIASLPFIIFFMPMIIGFGNRDIVISFILLILFIFYAMILKKIVPNNVYNIDRDEVEILRGKHTFKYKKTEIDKIKLRRSTDLNTIEFNKNGNKYVMYFKESPYLMKIYNLSLGKLFN
;
A
#
# COMPACT_ATOMS: atom_id res chain seq x y z
N MET A 1 0.08 -21.99 9.22
CA MET A 1 -1.31 -21.49 9.39
C MET A 1 -2.04 -21.45 8.04
N VAL A 2 -3.34 -21.71 7.98
CA VAL A 2 -4.15 -21.60 6.74
C VAL A 2 -5.45 -20.86 7.04
N LEU A 3 -5.78 -19.84 6.24
CA LEU A 3 -7.03 -19.09 6.32
C LEU A 3 -7.81 -19.26 5.01
N LYS A 4 -9.12 -19.42 5.14
CA LYS A 4 -10.03 -19.73 4.02
C LYS A 4 -10.93 -18.56 3.66
N ASP A 5 -11.33 -18.49 2.39
CA ASP A 5 -12.38 -17.60 1.93
C ASP A 5 -13.79 -18.11 2.31
N ASP A 6 -14.79 -17.28 2.05
CA ASP A 6 -16.21 -17.56 2.21
C ASP A 6 -16.72 -18.76 1.39
N TYR A 7 -15.97 -19.21 0.39
CA TYR A 7 -16.22 -20.44 -0.38
C TYR A 7 -15.43 -21.66 0.13
N GLY A 8 -14.73 -21.53 1.27
CA GLY A 8 -13.94 -22.59 1.87
C GLY A 8 -12.60 -22.88 1.17
N LYS A 9 -12.19 -22.05 0.22
CA LYS A 9 -10.91 -22.19 -0.50
C LYS A 9 -9.78 -21.55 0.29
N ASN A 10 -8.59 -22.15 0.22
CA ASN A 10 -7.40 -21.60 0.90
C ASN A 10 -7.03 -20.25 0.26
N MET A 11 -7.10 -19.18 1.06
CA MET A 11 -6.87 -17.81 0.62
C MET A 11 -5.49 -17.32 1.08
N ILE A 12 -5.12 -17.62 2.33
CA ILE A 12 -3.79 -17.31 2.88
C ILE A 12 -3.22 -18.61 3.44
N LEU A 13 -1.95 -18.87 3.14
CA LEU A 13 -1.17 -19.95 3.72
C LEU A 13 0.12 -19.36 4.24
N LEU A 14 0.46 -19.67 5.49
CA LEU A 14 1.73 -19.38 6.10
C LEU A 14 2.41 -20.71 6.41
N ASP A 15 3.50 -21.01 5.70
CA ASP A 15 4.40 -22.13 5.96
C ASP A 15 5.70 -21.62 6.63
N GLU A 16 6.69 -22.47 6.84
CA GLU A 16 7.95 -22.12 7.54
C GLU A 16 8.76 -21.04 6.82
N GLU A 17 8.67 -20.97 5.50
CA GLU A 17 9.52 -20.09 4.68
C GLU A 17 8.75 -18.92 4.07
N ASN A 18 7.46 -19.11 3.78
CA ASN A 18 6.69 -18.28 2.88
C ASN A 18 5.30 -17.94 3.43
N LEU A 19 4.89 -16.71 3.15
CA LEU A 19 3.50 -16.32 3.11
C LEU A 19 3.00 -16.40 1.67
N ILE A 20 1.97 -17.21 1.46
CA ILE A 20 1.32 -17.43 0.17
C ILE A 20 -0.09 -16.84 0.23
N TYR A 21 -0.35 -15.87 -0.64
CA TYR A 21 -1.68 -15.31 -0.85
C TYR A 21 -2.24 -15.77 -2.19
N LYS A 22 -3.43 -16.35 -2.16
CA LYS A 22 -4.20 -16.80 -3.32
C LYS A 22 -5.39 -15.85 -3.52
N GLY A 23 -5.13 -14.73 -4.19
CA GLY A 23 -6.20 -13.82 -4.61
C GLY A 23 -6.98 -14.39 -5.80
N THR A 24 -8.10 -13.76 -6.14
CA THR A 24 -9.00 -14.20 -7.22
C THR A 24 -8.28 -14.41 -8.56
N PHE A 25 -7.31 -13.54 -8.89
CA PHE A 25 -6.65 -13.54 -10.20
C PHE A 25 -5.14 -13.78 -10.14
N ARG A 26 -4.52 -13.67 -8.96
CA ARG A 26 -3.07 -13.72 -8.82
C ARG A 26 -2.67 -14.37 -7.51
N LYS A 27 -1.70 -15.27 -7.61
CA LYS A 27 -0.94 -15.79 -6.47
C LYS A 27 0.22 -14.84 -6.17
N LYS A 28 0.44 -14.52 -4.90
CA LYS A 28 1.64 -13.83 -4.41
C LYS A 28 2.35 -14.75 -3.41
N ILE A 29 3.67 -14.82 -3.52
CA ILE A 29 4.53 -15.55 -2.59
C ILE A 29 5.52 -14.52 -2.04
N ILE A 30 5.58 -14.42 -0.73
CA ILE A 30 6.45 -13.49 -0.01
C ILE A 30 7.24 -14.33 0.99
N LYS A 31 8.57 -14.28 0.91
CA LYS A 31 9.40 -14.97 1.88
C LYS A 31 9.25 -14.32 3.27
N ARG A 32 9.11 -15.13 4.32
CA ARG A 32 8.96 -14.66 5.71
C ARG A 32 10.17 -13.88 6.18
N GLU A 33 11.37 -14.30 5.78
CA GLU A 33 12.61 -13.59 6.11
C GLU A 33 12.59 -12.13 5.61
N GLU A 34 11.93 -11.86 4.48
CA GLU A 34 11.85 -10.53 3.89
C GLU A 34 10.79 -9.62 4.53
N ILE A 35 9.82 -10.19 5.26
CA ILE A 35 8.74 -9.42 5.89
C ILE A 35 9.31 -8.63 7.08
N ARG A 36 8.95 -7.35 7.15
CA ARG A 36 9.38 -6.39 8.17
C ARG A 36 8.24 -6.04 9.12
N SER A 37 7.10 -5.64 8.58
CA SER A 37 5.91 -5.27 9.35
C SER A 37 4.65 -5.75 8.63
N ALA A 38 3.62 -6.08 9.40
CA ALA A 38 2.32 -6.48 8.91
C ALA A 38 1.20 -5.82 9.72
N PHE A 39 0.15 -5.39 9.03
CA PHE A 39 -1.10 -4.93 9.64
C PHE A 39 -2.29 -5.46 8.87
N TYR A 40 -3.47 -5.40 9.47
CA TYR A 40 -4.72 -5.68 8.76
C TYR A 40 -5.84 -4.76 9.18
N ASP A 41 -6.87 -4.67 8.33
CA ASP A 41 -8.15 -4.04 8.64
C ASP A 41 -9.32 -4.92 8.16
N GLU A 42 -10.50 -4.32 7.93
CA GLU A 42 -11.69 -5.07 7.51
C GLU A 42 -11.54 -5.74 6.13
N VAL A 43 -10.73 -5.18 5.24
CA VAL A 43 -10.68 -5.51 3.81
C VAL A 43 -9.28 -5.83 3.29
N LEU A 44 -8.22 -5.51 4.04
CA LEU A 44 -6.85 -5.59 3.57
C LEU A 44 -5.89 -6.14 4.63
N LEU A 45 -4.97 -7.00 4.18
CA LEU A 45 -3.74 -7.38 4.89
C LEU A 45 -2.57 -6.65 4.20
N GLY A 46 -1.96 -5.74 4.93
CA GLY A 46 -0.81 -4.94 4.50
C GLY A 46 0.50 -5.59 4.93
N ILE A 47 1.48 -5.65 4.03
CA ILE A 47 2.80 -6.23 4.32
C ILE A 47 3.90 -5.31 3.79
N LEU A 48 4.82 -4.92 4.66
CA LEU A 48 6.05 -4.22 4.32
C LEU A 48 7.22 -5.20 4.36
N THR A 49 8.10 -5.14 3.35
CA THR A 49 9.35 -5.93 3.32
C THR A 49 10.57 -5.06 3.59
N TYR A 50 11.70 -5.69 3.97
CA TYR A 50 13.01 -5.03 4.09
C TYR A 50 13.47 -4.37 2.79
N SER A 51 13.04 -4.90 1.64
CA SER A 51 13.30 -4.29 0.32
C SER A 51 12.52 -2.99 0.06
N GLY A 52 11.63 -2.59 0.97
CA GLY A 52 10.75 -1.43 0.82
C GLY A 52 9.53 -1.68 -0.05
N ARG A 53 9.28 -2.93 -0.49
CA ARG A 53 8.05 -3.30 -1.20
C ARG A 53 6.88 -3.41 -0.21
N ILE A 54 5.77 -2.77 -0.56
CA ILE A 54 4.50 -2.87 0.15
C ILE A 54 3.55 -3.75 -0.66
N TYR A 55 2.96 -4.75 -0.02
CA TYR A 55 1.93 -5.60 -0.57
C TYR A 55 0.60 -5.31 0.13
N SER A 56 -0.39 -4.92 -0.67
CA SER A 56 -1.79 -4.83 -0.28
C SER A 56 -2.51 -6.10 -0.74
N LEU A 57 -2.90 -6.95 0.21
CA LEU A 57 -3.59 -8.21 -0.04
C LEU A 57 -5.07 -8.05 0.34
N ASN A 58 -5.98 -8.20 -0.62
CA ASN A 58 -7.41 -8.06 -0.35
C ASN A 58 -7.91 -9.27 0.45
N ILE A 59 -8.48 -9.04 1.63
CA ILE A 59 -9.04 -10.05 2.53
C ILE A 59 -10.54 -9.87 2.77
N ALA A 60 -11.24 -9.08 1.95
CA ALA A 60 -12.67 -8.83 2.10
C ALA A 60 -13.50 -10.14 2.04
N LYS A 61 -13.06 -11.10 1.24
CA LYS A 61 -13.68 -12.44 1.09
C LYS A 61 -13.27 -13.45 2.16
N LEU A 62 -12.47 -13.04 3.15
CA LEU A 62 -12.05 -13.96 4.20
C LEU A 62 -13.27 -14.39 5.02
N LEU A 63 -13.39 -15.70 5.26
CA LEU A 63 -14.46 -16.26 6.07
C LEU A 63 -14.48 -15.61 7.46
N PHE A 64 -15.67 -15.27 7.95
CA PHE A 64 -15.81 -14.51 9.21
C PHE A 64 -15.14 -15.22 10.40
N SER A 65 -15.29 -16.54 10.51
CA SER A 65 -14.64 -17.35 11.56
C SER A 65 -13.11 -17.40 11.44
N GLU A 66 -12.54 -17.09 10.28
CA GLU A 66 -11.09 -17.03 10.08
C GLU A 66 -10.51 -15.66 10.43
N ARG A 67 -11.34 -14.63 10.60
CA ARG A 67 -10.89 -13.26 10.91
C ARG A 67 -10.17 -13.16 12.26
N GLU A 68 -10.54 -13.97 13.24
CA GLU A 68 -9.86 -14.00 14.54
C GLU A 68 -8.39 -14.44 14.43
N LYS A 69 -8.09 -15.30 13.44
CA LYS A 69 -6.72 -15.77 13.19
C LYS A 69 -5.84 -14.71 12.52
N LEU A 70 -6.40 -13.61 12.01
CA LEU A 70 -5.62 -12.52 11.41
C LEU A 70 -4.70 -11.85 12.42
N GLU A 71 -5.11 -11.73 13.68
CA GLU A 71 -4.23 -11.16 14.71
C GLU A 71 -3.04 -12.07 14.98
N ASN A 72 -3.27 -13.39 15.08
CA ASN A 72 -2.20 -14.36 15.23
C ASN A 72 -1.26 -14.36 14.02
N LEU A 73 -1.83 -14.30 12.80
CA LEU A 73 -1.05 -14.19 11.56
C LEU A 73 -0.20 -12.91 11.58
N ARG A 74 -0.78 -11.78 11.97
CA ARG A 74 -0.09 -10.49 12.06
C ARG A 74 1.07 -10.60 13.04
N LEU A 75 0.83 -11.08 14.26
CA LEU A 75 1.86 -11.26 15.28
C LEU A 75 2.99 -12.16 14.81
N GLU A 76 2.68 -13.25 14.10
CA GLU A 76 3.69 -14.17 13.57
C GLU A 76 4.54 -13.55 12.43
N LEU A 77 3.96 -12.63 11.66
CA LEU A 77 4.63 -11.95 10.54
C LEU A 77 5.38 -10.68 10.97
N ASN A 78 4.92 -10.00 12.02
CA ASN A 78 5.36 -8.66 12.38
C ASN A 78 6.67 -8.70 13.18
N LYS A 79 7.74 -8.12 12.63
CA LYS A 79 9.05 -8.01 13.30
C LYS A 79 9.30 -6.63 13.89
N GLU A 80 8.74 -5.60 13.27
CA GLU A 80 8.89 -4.20 13.68
C GLU A 80 7.51 -3.51 13.70
N ASN A 81 7.26 -2.63 14.68
CA ASN A 81 6.01 -1.86 14.76
C ASN A 81 6.07 -0.65 13.84
N ILE A 82 5.77 -0.90 12.57
CA ILE A 82 5.88 0.12 11.53
C ILE A 82 4.54 0.29 10.84
N LEU A 83 4.06 1.53 10.84
CA LEU A 83 2.92 1.99 10.05
C LEU A 83 3.41 2.37 8.65
N PHE A 84 2.71 1.93 7.60
CA PHE A 84 3.11 2.22 6.21
C PHE A 84 1.91 2.49 5.30
N ASP A 85 2.21 3.09 4.14
CA ASP A 85 1.23 3.60 3.18
C ASP A 85 0.27 2.53 2.64
N TYR A 86 -1.02 2.89 2.55
CA TYR A 86 -2.06 2.09 1.89
C TYR A 86 -1.95 2.22 0.36
N MET A 87 -1.26 1.27 -0.28
CA MET A 87 -0.93 1.35 -1.71
C MET A 87 -2.12 1.35 -2.70
N ASN A 88 -3.30 0.86 -2.31
CA ASN A 88 -4.43 0.70 -3.24
C ASN A 88 -5.03 2.02 -3.77
N TYR A 89 -4.76 3.18 -3.17
CA TYR A 89 -5.26 4.46 -3.71
C TYR A 89 -4.39 5.03 -4.83
N ARG A 90 -3.08 4.76 -4.83
CA ARG A 90 -2.22 5.26 -5.92
C ARG A 90 -2.57 4.65 -7.28
N SER A 91 -3.22 3.49 -7.32
CA SER A 91 -3.73 2.93 -8.58
C SER A 91 -4.88 3.73 -9.18
N SER A 92 -5.67 4.48 -8.39
CA SER A 92 -6.72 5.36 -8.92
C SER A 92 -6.18 6.69 -9.44
N ILE A 93 -5.09 7.22 -8.85
CA ILE A 93 -4.39 8.39 -9.39
C ILE A 93 -3.76 8.04 -10.75
N ALA A 94 -3.31 6.79 -10.93
CA ALA A 94 -2.82 6.28 -12.21
C ALA A 94 -3.93 6.05 -13.26
N SER A 95 -5.22 5.98 -12.87
CA SER A 95 -6.33 5.81 -13.82
C SER A 95 -6.87 7.13 -14.40
N LEU A 96 -6.58 8.28 -13.76
CA LEU A 96 -6.93 9.61 -14.30
C LEU A 96 -6.31 9.91 -15.67
N PRO A 97 -5.03 9.61 -15.94
CA PRO A 97 -4.50 9.77 -17.29
C PRO A 97 -5.12 8.78 -18.28
N PHE A 98 -5.69 7.63 -17.85
CA PHE A 98 -6.25 6.62 -18.76
C PHE A 98 -7.38 7.16 -19.65
N ILE A 99 -8.32 7.94 -19.09
CA ILE A 99 -9.47 8.44 -19.86
C ILE A 99 -9.03 9.47 -20.91
N ILE A 100 -8.17 10.42 -20.53
CA ILE A 100 -7.63 11.46 -21.45
C ILE A 100 -6.81 10.80 -22.56
N PHE A 101 -6.12 9.71 -22.22
CA PHE A 101 -5.19 9.03 -23.10
C PHE A 101 -5.86 8.16 -24.17
N PHE A 102 -6.97 7.51 -23.82
CA PHE A 102 -7.77 6.69 -24.74
C PHE A 102 -8.92 7.45 -25.40
N MET A 103 -9.16 8.71 -25.02
CA MET A 103 -10.16 9.58 -25.65
C MET A 103 -10.06 9.62 -27.19
N PRO A 104 -8.87 9.67 -27.83
CA PRO A 104 -8.75 9.61 -29.29
C PRO A 104 -9.24 8.29 -29.91
N MET A 105 -9.10 7.16 -29.18
CA MET A 105 -9.59 5.84 -29.63
C MET A 105 -11.11 5.70 -29.49
N ILE A 106 -11.71 6.36 -28.49
CA ILE A 106 -13.16 6.30 -28.22
C ILE A 106 -13.96 7.14 -29.24
N ILE A 107 -13.36 8.22 -29.77
CA ILE A 107 -14.05 9.18 -30.65
C ILE A 107 -14.08 8.73 -32.13
N GLY A 108 -13.41 7.62 -32.50
CA GLY A 108 -13.54 6.99 -33.80
C GLY A 108 -12.79 7.72 -34.92
N PHE A 109 -11.53 7.36 -35.13
CA PHE A 109 -10.72 7.84 -36.26
C PHE A 109 -10.07 6.65 -36.99
N GLY A 110 -9.76 6.81 -38.28
CA GLY A 110 -9.44 5.75 -39.25
C GLY A 110 -8.05 5.09 -39.12
N ASN A 111 -7.58 4.43 -40.19
CA ASN A 111 -6.41 3.54 -40.14
C ASN A 111 -5.06 4.22 -39.78
N ARG A 112 -4.88 5.52 -40.05
CA ARG A 112 -3.67 6.26 -39.62
C ARG A 112 -3.63 6.49 -38.10
N ASP A 113 -4.79 6.40 -37.46
CA ASP A 113 -4.98 6.71 -36.05
C ASP A 113 -4.67 5.52 -35.14
N ILE A 114 -4.59 4.30 -35.68
CA ILE A 114 -4.13 3.10 -34.97
C ILE A 114 -2.65 3.25 -34.57
N VAL A 115 -1.82 3.76 -35.48
CA VAL A 115 -0.39 3.96 -35.21
C VAL A 115 -0.19 5.02 -34.12
N ILE A 116 -0.92 6.14 -34.20
CA ILE A 116 -0.90 7.19 -33.18
C ILE A 116 -1.37 6.64 -31.83
N SER A 117 -2.45 5.86 -31.83
CA SER A 117 -2.98 5.21 -30.62
C SER A 117 -1.98 4.25 -29.97
N PHE A 118 -1.19 3.53 -30.78
CA PHE A 118 -0.16 2.62 -30.27
C PHE A 118 1.05 3.36 -29.70
N ILE A 119 1.52 4.43 -30.37
CA ILE A 119 2.60 5.31 -29.87
C ILE A 119 2.17 5.93 -28.55
N LEU A 120 0.94 6.42 -28.51
CA LEU A 120 0.34 6.89 -27.29
C LEU A 120 0.42 5.76 -26.25
N LEU A 121 -0.13 4.57 -26.48
CA LEU A 121 -0.17 3.51 -25.46
C LEU A 121 1.21 3.24 -24.82
N ILE A 122 2.27 3.24 -25.62
CA ILE A 122 3.66 3.10 -25.14
C ILE A 122 4.07 4.27 -24.23
N LEU A 123 3.80 5.52 -24.63
CA LEU A 123 4.09 6.71 -23.82
C LEU A 123 3.33 6.67 -22.48
N PHE A 124 2.08 6.20 -22.48
CA PHE A 124 1.31 6.04 -21.25
C PHE A 124 1.92 4.97 -20.33
N ILE A 125 2.27 3.79 -20.88
CA ILE A 125 2.93 2.72 -20.12
C ILE A 125 4.24 3.25 -19.51
N PHE A 126 5.02 3.99 -20.29
CA PHE A 126 6.27 4.59 -19.83
C PHE A 126 6.04 5.64 -18.74
N TYR A 127 5.06 6.55 -18.92
CA TYR A 127 4.67 7.55 -17.93
C TYR A 127 4.21 6.90 -16.62
N ALA A 128 3.34 5.89 -16.69
CA ALA A 128 2.85 5.16 -15.52
C ALA A 128 3.99 4.43 -14.78
N MET A 129 4.93 3.85 -15.53
CA MET A 129 6.14 3.23 -14.95
C MET A 129 7.02 4.26 -14.23
N ILE A 130 7.19 5.46 -14.81
CA ILE A 130 7.97 6.55 -14.22
C ILE A 130 7.30 7.06 -12.95
N LEU A 131 6.00 7.37 -12.97
CA LEU A 131 5.25 7.83 -11.80
C LEU A 131 5.40 6.86 -10.62
N LYS A 132 5.26 5.55 -10.88
CA LYS A 132 5.43 4.51 -9.87
C LYS A 132 6.83 4.49 -9.22
N LYS A 133 7.85 4.91 -9.96
CA LYS A 133 9.24 4.99 -9.48
C LYS A 133 9.55 6.29 -8.74
N ILE A 134 8.87 7.38 -9.09
CA ILE A 134 9.18 8.72 -8.57
C ILE A 134 8.48 9.02 -7.24
N VAL A 135 7.23 8.58 -7.03
CA VAL A 135 6.49 8.93 -5.81
C VAL A 135 6.95 8.04 -4.65
N PRO A 136 7.64 8.58 -3.64
CA PRO A 136 8.15 7.77 -2.52
C PRO A 136 7.00 7.24 -1.67
N ASN A 137 7.17 6.06 -1.07
CA ASN A 137 6.26 5.57 -0.03
C ASN A 137 6.78 6.05 1.33
N ASN A 138 5.90 6.65 2.11
CA ASN A 138 6.25 7.10 3.45
C ASN A 138 5.83 6.03 4.47
N VAL A 139 6.67 5.85 5.46
CA VAL A 139 6.59 4.80 6.48
C VAL A 139 6.92 5.45 7.83
N TYR A 140 6.17 5.14 8.87
CA TYR A 140 6.34 5.70 10.21
C TYR A 140 6.67 4.58 11.20
N ASN A 141 7.73 4.74 11.98
CA ASN A 141 8.02 3.82 13.06
C ASN A 141 7.19 4.23 14.29
N ILE A 142 6.46 3.32 14.91
CA ILE A 142 5.62 3.68 16.08
C ILE A 142 6.41 3.67 17.37
N ASP A 143 7.48 2.87 17.43
CA ASP A 143 8.34 2.79 18.61
C ASP A 143 9.40 3.93 18.65
N ARG A 144 9.61 4.60 17.52
CA ARG A 144 10.62 5.67 17.36
C ARG A 144 9.96 6.88 16.74
N ASP A 145 10.22 8.08 17.22
CA ASP A 145 9.75 9.35 16.60
C ASP A 145 10.47 9.63 15.27
N GLU A 146 10.49 8.66 14.37
CA GLU A 146 11.21 8.64 13.10
C GLU A 146 10.26 8.30 11.96
N VAL A 147 10.43 9.03 10.86
CA VAL A 147 9.76 8.79 9.58
C VAL A 147 10.79 8.23 8.61
N GLU A 148 10.46 7.11 7.99
CA GLU A 148 11.24 6.49 6.93
C GLU A 148 10.58 6.72 5.57
N ILE A 149 11.37 7.17 4.59
CA ILE A 149 10.92 7.43 3.23
C ILE A 149 11.59 6.41 2.32
N LEU A 150 10.77 5.57 1.69
CA LEU A 150 11.20 4.51 0.78
C LEU A 150 11.09 5.01 -0.66
N ARG A 151 12.23 5.14 -1.35
CA ARG A 151 12.32 5.59 -2.75
C ARG A 151 13.12 4.58 -3.58
N GLY A 152 12.42 3.66 -4.25
CA GLY A 152 13.06 2.58 -4.99
C GLY A 152 13.83 1.65 -4.05
N LYS A 153 15.16 1.61 -4.17
CA LYS A 153 16.05 0.84 -3.29
C LYS A 153 16.64 1.66 -2.13
N HIS A 154 16.33 2.96 -2.06
CA HIS A 154 16.89 3.85 -1.06
C HIS A 154 15.89 4.12 0.05
N THR A 155 16.39 4.13 1.29
CA THR A 155 15.63 4.49 2.48
C THR A 155 16.26 5.72 3.11
N PHE A 156 15.47 6.77 3.29
CA PHE A 156 15.87 7.99 4.00
C PHE A 156 15.14 8.01 5.34
N LYS A 157 15.83 8.34 6.42
CA LYS A 157 15.22 8.45 7.76
C LYS A 157 15.30 9.88 8.25
N TYR A 158 14.22 10.37 8.83
CA TYR A 158 14.11 11.71 9.41
C TYR A 158 13.53 11.60 10.81
N LYS A 159 14.03 12.40 11.75
CA LYS A 159 13.38 12.54 13.05
C LYS A 159 12.13 13.42 12.91
N LYS A 160 11.10 13.17 13.72
CA LYS A 160 9.87 13.98 13.75
C LYS A 160 10.18 15.46 14.01
N THR A 161 11.18 15.75 14.84
CA THR A 161 11.66 17.10 15.15
C THR A 161 12.29 17.84 13.97
N GLU A 162 12.73 17.11 12.94
CA GLU A 162 13.36 17.71 11.75
C GLU A 162 12.33 18.11 10.68
N ILE A 163 11.05 17.85 10.92
CA ILE A 163 9.94 18.03 9.98
C ILE A 163 9.19 19.31 10.34
N ASP A 164 9.10 20.26 9.40
CA ASP A 164 8.61 21.63 9.67
C ASP A 164 7.18 21.67 10.24
N LYS A 165 6.26 20.91 9.64
CA LYS A 165 4.86 20.78 10.09
C LYS A 165 4.20 19.57 9.44
N ILE A 166 3.61 18.72 10.26
CA ILE A 166 2.77 17.62 9.78
C ILE A 166 1.32 18.12 9.68
N LYS A 167 0.69 17.90 8.52
CA LYS A 167 -0.71 18.25 8.26
C LYS A 167 -1.51 16.96 8.10
N LEU A 168 -2.44 16.73 9.03
CA LEU A 168 -3.44 15.69 8.90
C LEU A 168 -4.65 16.23 8.13
N ARG A 169 -5.03 15.57 7.03
CA ARG A 169 -6.30 15.79 6.33
C ARG A 169 -7.18 14.58 6.51
N ARG A 170 -8.37 14.79 7.08
CA ARG A 170 -9.35 13.71 7.27
C ARG A 170 -10.27 13.60 6.06
N SER A 171 -10.58 12.37 5.68
CA SER A 171 -11.56 12.04 4.63
C SER A 171 -12.45 10.90 5.11
N THR A 172 -13.60 10.71 4.46
CA THR A 172 -14.49 9.58 4.73
C THR A 172 -13.83 8.23 4.44
N ASP A 173 -12.93 8.20 3.46
CA ASP A 173 -12.34 6.94 2.96
C ASP A 173 -10.90 6.75 3.44
N LEU A 174 -10.03 7.74 3.19
CA LEU A 174 -8.61 7.69 3.51
C LEU A 174 -8.10 9.01 4.07
N ASN A 175 -7.52 8.94 5.26
CA ASN A 175 -6.83 10.05 5.85
C ASN A 175 -5.45 10.22 5.20
N THR A 176 -5.03 11.47 5.09
CA THR A 176 -3.76 11.84 4.45
C THR A 176 -2.89 12.59 5.44
N ILE A 177 -1.63 12.18 5.55
CA ILE A 177 -0.60 12.87 6.32
C ILE A 177 0.35 13.51 5.34
N GLU A 178 0.50 14.82 5.42
CA GLU A 178 1.43 15.57 4.58
C GLU A 178 2.49 16.24 5.44
N PHE A 179 3.75 16.19 5.01
CA PHE A 179 4.80 16.98 5.60
C PHE A 179 5.83 17.43 4.58
N ASN A 180 6.55 18.50 4.89
CA ASN A 180 7.61 19.04 4.04
C ASN A 180 8.97 18.77 4.68
N LYS A 181 9.95 18.39 3.86
CA LYS A 181 11.36 18.31 4.28
C LYS A 181 12.28 18.59 3.10
N ASN A 182 13.24 19.50 3.29
CA ASN A 182 14.23 19.90 2.29
C ASN A 182 13.58 20.33 0.95
N GLY A 183 12.50 21.11 1.01
CA GLY A 183 11.74 21.55 -0.16
C GLY A 183 10.85 20.49 -0.82
N ASN A 184 10.91 19.23 -0.38
CA ASN A 184 10.07 18.15 -0.90
C ASN A 184 8.83 17.94 -0.03
N LYS A 185 7.68 17.74 -0.68
CA LYS A 185 6.42 17.36 -0.05
C LYS A 185 6.27 15.84 -0.02
N TYR A 186 5.97 15.30 1.14
CA TYR A 186 5.73 13.88 1.38
C TYR A 186 4.29 13.65 1.82
N VAL A 187 3.71 12.55 1.33
CA VAL A 187 2.31 12.21 1.54
C VAL A 187 2.19 10.74 1.89
N MET A 188 1.50 10.44 2.99
CA MET A 188 1.18 9.08 3.44
C MET A 188 -0.33 8.93 3.50
N TYR A 189 -0.86 7.81 3.00
CA TYR A 189 -2.28 7.49 3.07
C TYR A 189 -2.50 6.38 4.08
N PHE A 190 -3.53 6.55 4.91
CA PHE A 190 -3.93 5.54 5.88
C PHE A 190 -5.44 5.57 6.09
N LYS A 191 -5.99 4.44 6.51
CA LYS A 191 -7.38 4.34 6.93
C LYS A 191 -7.44 4.42 8.46
N GLU A 192 -8.40 5.15 9.02
CA GLU A 192 -8.75 4.91 10.43
C GLU A 192 -9.57 3.63 10.51
N SER A 193 -9.05 2.64 11.22
CA SER A 193 -9.73 1.37 11.44
C SER A 193 -9.58 0.98 12.92
N PRO A 194 -10.63 0.44 13.55
CA PRO A 194 -10.53 -0.12 14.90
C PRO A 194 -9.42 -1.16 15.03
N TYR A 195 -9.15 -1.91 13.96
CA TYR A 195 -8.06 -2.89 13.91
C TYR A 195 -6.69 -2.21 13.99
N LEU A 196 -6.46 -1.13 13.23
CA LEU A 196 -5.21 -0.39 13.30
C LEU A 196 -5.01 0.28 14.66
N MET A 197 -6.08 0.84 15.24
CA MET A 197 -6.03 1.38 16.60
C MET A 197 -5.68 0.31 17.64
N LYS A 198 -6.25 -0.90 17.49
CA LYS A 198 -5.92 -2.05 18.34
C LYS A 198 -4.45 -2.46 18.19
N ILE A 199 -3.95 -2.55 16.96
CA ILE A 199 -2.59 -3.00 16.65
C ILE A 199 -1.54 -2.03 17.21
N TYR A 200 -1.80 -0.72 17.10
CA TYR A 200 -0.82 0.31 17.42
C TYR A 200 -1.06 1.03 18.74
N ASN A 201 -2.12 0.63 19.47
CA ASN A 201 -2.54 1.22 20.74
C ASN A 201 -2.63 2.76 20.75
N LEU A 202 -2.83 3.37 19.58
CA LEU A 202 -2.94 4.81 19.44
C LEU A 202 -3.92 5.16 18.32
N SER A 203 -4.66 6.25 18.53
CA SER A 203 -5.37 6.88 17.42
C SER A 203 -4.31 7.45 16.46
N LEU A 204 -4.30 6.95 15.22
CA LEU A 204 -3.34 7.41 14.21
C LEU A 204 -3.43 8.93 13.99
N GLY A 205 -4.61 9.53 14.13
CA GLY A 205 -4.76 10.99 14.10
C GLY A 205 -4.03 11.73 15.24
N LYS A 206 -3.75 11.08 16.38
CA LYS A 206 -2.98 11.64 17.50
C LYS A 206 -1.46 11.50 17.33
N LEU A 207 -0.96 10.51 16.58
CA LEU A 207 0.48 10.34 16.32
C LEU A 207 1.10 11.58 15.65
N PHE A 208 0.28 12.38 14.97
CA PHE A 208 0.71 13.48 14.12
C PHE A 208 0.14 14.85 14.54
N ASN A 209 -0.56 14.90 15.67
CA ASN A 209 -0.86 16.15 16.39
C ASN A 209 0.23 16.44 17.42
#